data_AF-A0A351SX13-F1
#
_entry.id   AF-A0A351SX13-F1
#
_cell.length_a   1.000
_cell.length_b   1.000
_cell.length_c   1.000
_cell.angle_alpha   90.00
_cell.angle_beta   90.00
_cell.angle_gamma   90.00
#
_symmetry.space_group_name_H-M   'P 1'
#
loop_
_entity.id
_entity.type
_entity.pdbx_description
1 polymer ?
#
loop_
_entity_poly.entity_id
_entity_poly.type
_entity_poly.pdbx_seq_one_letter_code
_entity_poly.pdbx_strand_id
1 'polypeptide(L)'
;MEGEMKSTRIRKLLLLVATAFLAVFFAAPAMTQERPAAGKEEERAQLHLRKTPLKKLQYKGRAVEGEEKVITRGDSLWRILIQEKGLSEKRFSRYLVIIGALNPHVKKPNILQVGQTIFIPIRPDEILGIEVPTGKGEAGETKIYRVKQGDYLFK
;
A
#
# COMPACT_ATOMS: atom_id res chain seq x y z
N MET A 1 61.76 67.04 5.24
CA MET A 1 61.22 66.02 6.17
C MET A 1 59.75 65.74 5.79
N GLU A 2 59.50 65.06 4.67
CA GLU A 2 58.15 64.89 4.09
C GLU A 2 57.86 63.46 3.56
N GLY A 3 58.71 62.47 3.90
CA GLY A 3 58.62 61.10 3.34
C GLY A 3 57.85 60.07 4.18
N GLU A 4 57.61 60.31 5.48
CA GLU A 4 57.17 59.27 6.43
C GLU A 4 55.65 59.25 6.71
N MET A 5 54.86 60.22 6.22
CA MET A 5 53.42 60.31 6.55
C MET A 5 52.45 59.76 5.48
N LYS A 6 52.96 59.25 4.35
CA LYS A 6 52.13 58.70 3.25
C LYS A 6 52.03 57.16 3.26
N SER A 7 53.06 56.44 3.73
CA SER A 7 53.13 54.97 3.70
C SER A 7 52.15 54.28 4.66
N THR A 8 51.95 54.84 5.86
CA THR A 8 51.05 54.27 6.87
C THR A 8 49.56 54.44 6.55
N ARG A 9 49.18 55.49 5.79
CA ARG A 9 47.81 55.67 5.30
C ARG A 9 47.48 54.71 4.14
N ILE A 10 48.44 54.43 3.25
CA ILE A 10 48.27 53.48 2.15
C ILE A 10 48.17 52.04 2.67
N ARG A 11 48.97 51.65 3.68
CA ARG A 11 48.89 50.31 4.31
C ARG A 11 47.57 50.09 5.07
N LYS A 12 47.03 51.11 5.73
CA LYS A 12 45.70 51.03 6.39
C LYS A 12 44.54 51.05 5.40
N LEU A 13 44.68 51.76 4.27
CA LEU A 13 43.70 51.75 3.18
C LEU A 13 43.69 50.42 2.42
N LEU A 14 44.85 49.79 2.21
CA LEU A 14 44.94 48.46 1.58
C LEU A 14 44.36 47.33 2.46
N LEU A 15 44.51 47.41 3.79
CA LEU A 15 43.95 46.43 4.73
C LEU A 15 42.42 46.53 4.87
N LEU A 16 41.83 47.72 4.71
CA LEU A 16 40.38 47.90 4.68
C LEU A 16 39.75 47.43 3.35
N VAL A 17 40.45 47.56 2.23
CA VAL A 17 39.97 47.05 0.93
C VAL A 17 40.05 45.52 0.86
N ALA A 18 41.06 44.89 1.47
CA ALA A 18 41.18 43.43 1.53
C ALA A 18 40.13 42.76 2.44
N THR A 19 39.68 43.43 3.51
CA THR A 19 38.62 42.91 4.40
C THR A 19 37.22 43.12 3.84
N ALA A 20 36.99 44.16 3.03
CA ALA A 20 35.73 44.34 2.30
C ALA A 20 35.59 43.36 1.11
N PHE A 21 36.69 42.89 0.51
CA PHE A 21 36.64 41.86 -0.54
C PHE A 21 36.40 40.44 0.00
N LEU A 22 36.73 40.17 1.27
CA LEU A 22 36.45 38.87 1.91
C LEU A 22 34.98 38.71 2.33
N ALA A 23 34.25 39.81 2.53
CA ALA A 23 32.83 39.77 2.91
C ALA A 23 31.87 39.71 1.70
N VAL A 24 32.33 40.02 0.48
CA VAL A 24 31.51 39.92 -0.74
C VAL A 24 31.58 38.52 -1.38
N PHE A 25 32.60 37.71 -1.06
CA PHE A 25 32.64 36.30 -1.48
C PHE A 25 31.82 35.35 -0.59
N PHE A 26 31.27 35.83 0.52
CA PHE A 26 30.50 35.02 1.47
C PHE A 26 29.00 35.34 1.49
N ALA A 27 28.50 36.11 0.53
CA ALA A 27 27.09 36.49 0.41
C ALA A 27 26.47 36.01 -0.92
N ALA A 28 26.08 34.73 -0.93
CA ALA A 28 24.98 34.09 -1.69
C ALA A 28 24.93 34.25 -3.23
N PRO A 29 24.85 33.13 -3.97
CA PRO A 29 23.65 32.31 -3.92
C PRO A 29 24.02 30.85 -3.58
N ALA A 30 23.47 30.16 -2.58
CA ALA A 30 22.08 30.07 -2.15
C ALA A 30 21.07 29.93 -3.31
N MET A 31 21.48 29.48 -4.51
CA MET A 31 20.59 29.07 -5.60
C MET A 31 21.27 28.03 -6.51
N THR A 32 22.06 27.12 -5.95
CA THR A 32 22.25 25.81 -6.59
C THR A 32 22.18 24.75 -5.49
N GLN A 33 21.09 24.80 -4.73
CA GLN A 33 20.58 23.54 -4.21
C GLN A 33 20.21 22.77 -5.46
N GLU A 34 21.01 21.75 -5.81
CA GLU A 34 20.54 20.71 -6.72
C GLU A 34 19.12 20.40 -6.24
N ARG A 35 18.11 20.70 -7.06
CA ARG A 35 16.79 20.12 -6.83
C ARG A 35 17.12 18.64 -6.68
N PRO A 36 16.93 18.02 -5.50
CA PRO A 36 17.07 16.58 -5.43
C PRO A 36 16.12 16.10 -6.52
N ALA A 37 16.69 15.47 -7.55
CA ALA A 37 15.97 15.04 -8.73
C ALA A 37 14.70 14.40 -8.20
N ALA A 38 13.55 15.06 -8.45
CA ALA A 38 12.29 14.84 -7.76
C ALA A 38 12.24 13.38 -7.37
N GLY A 39 12.60 13.12 -6.10
CA GLY A 39 12.76 11.77 -5.63
C GLY A 39 11.39 11.21 -5.89
N LYS A 40 11.30 10.23 -6.79
CA LYS A 40 10.08 9.45 -6.96
C LYS A 40 9.76 9.08 -5.54
N GLU A 41 8.74 9.74 -4.99
CA GLU A 41 8.23 9.48 -3.67
C GLU A 41 7.93 8.00 -3.79
N GLU A 42 8.82 7.18 -3.23
CA GLU A 42 8.60 5.75 -3.18
C GLU A 42 7.26 5.67 -2.51
N GLU A 43 6.24 5.36 -3.30
CA GLU A 43 4.85 5.28 -2.92
C GLU A 43 4.88 4.21 -1.83
N ARG A 44 5.09 4.65 -0.58
CA ARG A 44 5.30 3.77 0.55
C ARG A 44 4.01 2.99 0.61
N ALA A 45 4.02 1.77 0.10
CA ALA A 45 2.83 0.97 -0.02
C ALA A 45 2.30 0.75 1.40
N GLN A 46 1.32 1.56 1.78
CA GLN A 46 0.72 1.48 3.11
C GLN A 46 -0.16 0.24 3.11
N LEU A 47 0.33 -0.82 3.73
CA LEU A 47 -0.41 -2.06 3.90
C LEU A 47 -1.42 -1.88 5.03
N HIS A 48 -2.71 -1.86 4.70
CA HIS A 48 -3.79 -1.87 5.68
C HIS A 48 -4.28 -3.30 5.89
N LEU A 49 -3.99 -3.86 7.06
CA LEU A 49 -4.47 -5.18 7.46
C LEU A 49 -5.83 -5.04 8.18
N ARG A 50 -6.85 -5.76 7.69
CA ARG A 50 -8.16 -5.85 8.35
C ARG A 50 -8.44 -7.29 8.77
N LYS A 51 -8.71 -7.49 10.06
CA LYS A 51 -9.19 -8.77 10.58
C LYS A 51 -10.69 -8.87 10.39
N THR A 52 -11.14 -9.72 9.47
CA THR A 52 -12.57 -10.02 9.28
C THR A 52 -12.91 -11.33 9.99
N PRO A 53 -14.01 -11.40 10.77
CA PRO A 53 -14.41 -12.65 11.41
C PRO A 53 -14.75 -13.72 10.37
N LEU A 54 -14.16 -14.90 10.56
CA LEU A 54 -14.39 -16.08 9.73
C LEU A 54 -15.70 -16.76 10.17
N LYS A 55 -16.57 -17.03 9.20
CA LYS A 55 -17.79 -17.83 9.37
C LYS A 55 -17.69 -19.11 8.55
N LYS A 56 -18.30 -20.19 9.05
CA LYS A 56 -18.38 -21.48 8.36
C LYS A 56 -19.82 -21.75 7.93
N LEU A 57 -20.02 -22.05 6.65
CA LEU A 57 -21.30 -22.51 6.11
C LEU A 57 -21.14 -23.90 5.51
N GLN A 58 -22.21 -24.67 5.43
CA GLN A 58 -22.20 -25.96 4.73
C GLN A 58 -22.66 -25.80 3.29
N TYR A 59 -21.93 -26.40 2.36
CA TYR A 59 -22.30 -26.48 0.95
C TYR A 59 -21.94 -27.85 0.39
N LYS A 60 -22.94 -28.58 -0.13
CA LYS A 60 -22.78 -29.93 -0.68
C LYS A 60 -21.99 -30.89 0.24
N GLY A 61 -22.28 -30.87 1.54
CA GLY A 61 -21.63 -31.72 2.54
C GLY A 61 -20.19 -31.31 2.91
N ARG A 62 -19.71 -30.15 2.46
CA ARG A 62 -18.40 -29.59 2.82
C ARG A 62 -18.57 -28.33 3.66
N ALA A 63 -17.72 -28.16 4.67
CA ALA A 63 -17.61 -26.89 5.39
C ALA A 63 -16.84 -25.88 4.53
N VAL A 64 -17.47 -24.75 4.27
CA VAL A 64 -16.95 -23.62 3.51
C VAL A 64 -16.64 -22.48 4.47
N GLU A 65 -15.38 -22.07 4.52
CA GLU A 65 -14.94 -20.91 5.28
C GLU A 65 -15.08 -19.63 4.43
N GLY A 66 -15.59 -18.58 5.05
CA GLY A 66 -15.84 -17.31 4.39
C GLY A 66 -15.99 -16.17 5.36
N GLU A 67 -16.27 -15.00 4.82
CA GLU A 67 -16.52 -13.78 5.57
C GLU A 67 -17.91 -13.22 5.26
N GLU A 68 -18.50 -12.54 6.24
CA GLU A 68 -19.69 -11.73 6.00
C GLU A 68 -19.28 -10.33 5.57
N LYS A 69 -19.78 -9.91 4.41
CA LYS A 69 -19.61 -8.56 3.88
C LYS A 69 -20.96 -7.86 3.84
N VAL A 70 -21.03 -6.68 4.46
CA VAL A 70 -22.14 -5.75 4.27
C VAL A 70 -21.89 -4.97 2.99
N ILE A 71 -22.83 -5.03 2.05
CA ILE A 71 -22.74 -4.37 0.76
C ILE A 71 -22.86 -2.87 0.92
N THR A 72 -21.91 -2.16 0.33
CA THR A 72 -21.83 -0.70 0.32
C THR A 72 -22.04 -0.15 -1.09
N ARG A 73 -22.16 1.18 -1.22
CA ARG A 73 -22.35 1.81 -2.53
C ARG A 73 -21.17 1.48 -3.45
N GLY A 74 -21.50 1.03 -4.67
CA GLY A 74 -20.51 0.65 -5.69
C GLY A 74 -20.00 -0.79 -5.57
N ASP A 75 -20.39 -1.55 -4.53
CA ASP A 75 -20.06 -2.97 -4.47
C ASP A 75 -20.78 -3.72 -5.59
N SER A 76 -20.04 -4.60 -6.26
CA SER A 76 -20.57 -5.60 -7.18
C SER A 76 -19.86 -6.93 -6.93
N LEU A 77 -20.50 -8.05 -7.26
CA LEU A 77 -19.82 -9.35 -7.16
C LEU A 77 -18.58 -9.40 -8.05
N TRP A 78 -18.57 -8.68 -9.18
CA TRP A 78 -17.38 -8.56 -10.01
C TRP A 78 -16.23 -7.89 -9.26
N ARG A 79 -16.46 -6.71 -8.68
CA ARG A 79 -15.46 -5.99 -7.89
C ARG A 79 -14.95 -6.84 -6.73
N ILE A 80 -15.86 -7.43 -5.97
CA ILE A 80 -15.49 -8.21 -4.77
C ILE A 80 -14.70 -9.47 -5.15
N LEU A 81 -15.18 -10.27 -6.10
CA LEU A 81 -14.58 -11.57 -6.40
C LEU A 81 -13.34 -11.44 -7.28
N ILE A 82 -13.36 -10.56 -8.28
CA ILE A 82 -12.27 -10.46 -9.26
C ILE A 82 -11.25 -9.42 -8.79
N GLN A 83 -11.68 -8.18 -8.52
CA GLN A 83 -10.75 -7.08 -8.26
C GLN A 83 -10.19 -7.12 -6.84
N GLU A 84 -11.03 -7.38 -5.83
CA GLU A 84 -10.61 -7.40 -4.42
C GLU A 84 -9.99 -8.75 -4.04
N LYS A 85 -10.58 -9.87 -4.49
CA LYS A 85 -10.12 -11.23 -4.12
C LYS A 85 -9.18 -11.88 -5.15
N GLY A 86 -8.99 -11.28 -6.33
CA GLY A 86 -8.07 -11.80 -7.35
C GLY A 86 -8.52 -13.13 -7.99
N LEU A 87 -9.81 -13.46 -7.95
CA LEU A 87 -10.31 -14.69 -8.53
C LEU A 87 -10.35 -14.62 -10.07
N SER A 88 -10.37 -15.78 -10.72
CA SER A 88 -10.32 -15.85 -12.18
C SER A 88 -11.63 -15.36 -12.83
N GLU A 89 -11.52 -14.37 -13.72
CA GLU A 89 -12.65 -13.88 -14.54
C GLU A 89 -13.34 -14.98 -15.34
N LYS A 90 -12.57 -15.93 -15.88
CA LYS A 90 -13.08 -17.07 -16.67
C LYS A 90 -14.07 -17.94 -15.88
N ARG A 91 -14.03 -17.86 -14.55
CA ARG A 91 -14.85 -18.65 -13.64
C ARG A 91 -15.97 -17.85 -12.99
N PHE A 92 -16.13 -16.57 -13.33
CA PHE A 92 -17.10 -15.67 -12.71
C PHE A 92 -18.52 -16.26 -12.66
N SER A 93 -19.00 -16.81 -13.77
CA SER A 93 -20.33 -17.45 -13.82
C SER A 93 -20.48 -18.62 -12.84
N ARG A 94 -19.41 -19.38 -12.59
CA ARG A 94 -19.42 -20.47 -11.60
C ARG A 94 -19.42 -19.94 -10.18
N TYR A 95 -18.70 -18.84 -9.92
CA TYR A 95 -18.75 -18.18 -8.63
C TYR A 95 -20.15 -17.64 -8.31
N LEU A 96 -20.87 -17.09 -9.29
CA LEU A 96 -22.25 -16.64 -9.09
C LEU A 96 -23.17 -17.76 -8.58
N VAL A 97 -23.02 -18.98 -9.10
CA VAL A 97 -23.78 -20.15 -8.65
C VAL A 97 -23.47 -20.49 -7.19
N ILE A 98 -22.18 -20.51 -6.83
CA ILE A 98 -21.77 -20.80 -5.45
C ILE A 98 -22.25 -19.72 -4.48
N ILE A 99 -22.05 -18.45 -4.84
CA ILE A 99 -22.50 -17.31 -4.03
C ILE A 99 -24.01 -17.36 -3.83
N GLY A 100 -24.79 -17.62 -4.90
CA GLY A 100 -26.24 -17.74 -4.80
C GLY A 100 -26.68 -18.88 -3.87
N ALA A 101 -26.01 -20.03 -3.95
CA ALA A 101 -26.32 -21.17 -3.10
C ALA A 101 -25.96 -20.93 -1.62
N LEU A 102 -24.87 -20.20 -1.35
CA LEU A 102 -24.45 -19.83 0.00
C LEU A 102 -25.27 -18.68 0.60
N ASN A 103 -26.02 -17.95 -0.24
CA ASN A 103 -26.81 -16.79 0.14
C ASN A 103 -28.27 -16.92 -0.33
N PRO A 104 -29.03 -17.92 0.16
CA PRO A 104 -30.39 -18.19 -0.32
C PRO A 104 -31.38 -17.06 -0.02
N HIS A 105 -31.09 -16.19 0.96
CA HIS A 105 -31.87 -14.98 1.24
C HIS A 105 -31.74 -13.91 0.14
N VAL A 106 -30.72 -14.01 -0.73
CA VAL A 106 -30.47 -13.09 -1.83
C VAL A 106 -31.17 -13.60 -3.10
N LYS A 107 -32.38 -13.08 -3.37
CA LYS A 107 -33.20 -13.52 -4.51
C LYS A 107 -32.51 -13.42 -5.87
N LYS A 108 -31.65 -12.41 -6.07
CA LYS A 108 -30.94 -12.16 -7.32
C LYS A 108 -29.47 -11.84 -7.02
N PRO A 109 -28.56 -12.83 -7.01
CA PRO A 109 -27.15 -12.63 -6.65
C PRO A 109 -26.43 -11.57 -7.49
N ASN A 110 -26.88 -11.37 -8.74
CA ASN A 110 -26.31 -10.37 -9.66
C ASN A 110 -26.74 -8.93 -9.35
N ILE A 111 -27.70 -8.74 -8.44
CA ILE A 111 -28.23 -7.43 -8.05
C ILE A 111 -28.06 -7.29 -6.54
N LEU A 112 -26.95 -6.68 -6.13
CA LEU A 112 -26.67 -6.42 -4.73
C LEU A 112 -27.38 -5.15 -4.25
N GLN A 113 -27.97 -5.21 -3.05
CA GLN A 113 -28.59 -4.06 -2.41
C GLN A 113 -27.66 -3.48 -1.34
N VAL A 114 -27.55 -2.16 -1.27
CA VAL A 114 -26.76 -1.51 -0.20
C VAL A 114 -27.36 -1.86 1.17
N GLY A 115 -26.50 -2.17 2.13
CA GLY A 115 -26.88 -2.65 3.47
C GLY A 115 -27.12 -4.15 3.55
N GLN A 116 -27.16 -4.87 2.43
CA GLN A 116 -27.34 -6.32 2.41
C GLN A 116 -26.10 -7.03 2.95
N THR A 117 -26.28 -8.01 3.84
CA THR A 117 -25.18 -8.88 4.28
C THR A 117 -25.10 -10.11 3.38
N ILE A 118 -23.92 -10.36 2.81
CA ILE A 118 -23.63 -11.54 2.01
C ILE A 118 -22.42 -12.29 2.56
N PHE A 119 -22.47 -13.61 2.48
CA PHE A 119 -21.36 -14.50 2.76
C PHE A 119 -20.50 -14.68 1.50
N ILE A 120 -19.22 -14.36 1.62
CA ILE A 120 -18.21 -14.53 0.58
C ILE A 120 -17.23 -15.64 1.02
N PRO A 121 -17.16 -16.77 0.29
CA PRO A 121 -16.18 -17.82 0.58
C PRO A 121 -14.76 -17.34 0.29
N ILE A 122 -13.79 -17.78 1.09
CA ILE A 122 -12.38 -17.39 0.91
C ILE A 122 -11.72 -18.14 -0.24
N ARG A 123 -12.09 -19.42 -0.41
CA ARG A 123 -11.50 -20.31 -1.43
C ARG A 123 -12.59 -20.94 -2.30
N PRO A 124 -13.29 -20.14 -3.14
CA PRO A 124 -14.34 -20.68 -4.00
C PRO A 124 -13.81 -21.66 -5.06
N ASP A 125 -12.52 -21.60 -5.40
CA ASP A 125 -11.90 -22.55 -6.34
C ASP A 125 -11.82 -23.98 -5.77
N GLU A 126 -11.57 -24.13 -4.47
CA GLU A 126 -11.61 -25.44 -3.78
C GLU A 126 -13.03 -26.04 -3.79
N ILE A 127 -14.04 -25.18 -3.69
CA ILE A 127 -15.46 -25.57 -3.78
C ILE A 127 -15.79 -26.09 -5.19
N LEU A 128 -15.17 -25.50 -6.22
CA LEU A 128 -15.29 -25.95 -7.61
C LEU A 128 -14.51 -27.23 -7.91
N GLY A 129 -13.79 -27.78 -6.94
CA GLY A 129 -12.93 -28.95 -7.14
C GLY A 129 -11.72 -28.65 -8.01
N ILE A 130 -11.33 -27.38 -8.11
CA ILE A 130 -10.10 -26.98 -8.76
C ILE A 130 -9.00 -27.20 -7.74
N GLU A 131 -8.08 -28.11 -8.06
CA GLU A 131 -6.81 -28.19 -7.38
C GLU A 131 -6.07 -26.88 -7.65
N VAL A 132 -6.28 -25.90 -6.77
CA VAL A 132 -5.27 -24.86 -6.58
C VAL A 132 -4.00 -25.65 -6.20
N PRO A 133 -2.82 -25.33 -6.72
CA PRO A 133 -1.58 -25.82 -6.12
C PRO A 133 -1.47 -25.16 -4.73
N THR A 134 -2.31 -25.59 -3.79
CA THR A 134 -1.87 -25.81 -2.43
C THR A 134 -0.72 -26.76 -2.61
N GLY A 135 0.51 -26.25 -2.60
CA GLY A 135 1.64 -27.11 -2.36
C GLY A 135 1.25 -28.04 -1.21
N LYS A 136 1.66 -29.30 -1.28
CA LYS A 136 1.75 -30.14 -0.09
C LYS A 136 2.74 -29.49 0.90
N GLY A 137 2.46 -28.28 1.37
CA GLY A 137 2.89 -27.81 2.65
C GLY A 137 1.89 -28.40 3.60
N GLU A 138 2.39 -29.23 4.50
CA GLU A 138 1.79 -29.49 5.80
C GLU A 138 0.97 -28.29 6.26
N ALA A 139 -0.23 -28.51 6.82
CA ALA A 139 -1.09 -27.44 7.33
C ALA A 139 -0.23 -26.37 8.01
N GLY A 140 -0.05 -25.22 7.35
CA GLY A 140 0.95 -24.25 7.74
C GLY A 140 0.71 -23.87 9.20
N GLU A 141 1.66 -24.20 10.06
CA GLU A 141 1.54 -23.90 11.48
C GLU A 141 1.43 -22.38 11.63
N THR A 142 0.30 -21.91 12.14
CA THR A 142 0.12 -20.48 12.41
C THR A 142 0.95 -20.13 13.65
N LYS A 143 2.13 -19.55 13.43
CA LYS A 143 2.99 -19.08 14.51
C LYS A 143 2.65 -17.64 14.86
N ILE A 144 2.47 -17.38 16.15
CA ILE A 144 2.35 -16.02 16.66
C ILE A 144 3.72 -15.36 16.54
N TYR A 145 3.82 -14.37 15.65
CA TYR A 145 5.05 -13.59 15.44
C TYR A 145 4.87 -12.15 15.92
N ARG A 146 5.87 -11.64 16.66
CA ARG A 146 5.94 -10.24 17.05
C ARG A 146 6.88 -9.50 16.10
N VAL A 147 6.31 -8.60 15.30
CA VAL A 147 7.04 -7.77 14.34
C VAL A 147 8.08 -6.91 15.05
N LYS A 148 9.31 -6.90 14.54
CA LYS A 148 10.43 -6.07 14.98
C LYS A 148 10.70 -4.94 13.98
N GLN A 149 11.41 -3.91 14.44
CA GLN A 149 11.77 -2.77 13.60
C GLN A 149 12.71 -3.24 12.47
N GLY A 150 12.31 -2.99 11.22
CA GLY A 150 13.05 -3.39 10.03
C GLY A 150 12.69 -4.76 9.48
N ASP A 151 11.63 -5.42 9.97
CA ASP A 151 11.09 -6.62 9.35
C ASP A 151 10.28 -6.28 8.10
N TYR A 152 10.44 -7.11 7.07
CA TYR A 152 9.68 -7.02 5.83
C TYR A 152 9.21 -8.42 5.44
N LEU A 153 7.95 -8.56 5.03
CA LEU A 153 7.40 -9.83 4.53
C LEU A 153 7.98 -10.23 3.17
N PHE A 154 8.43 -9.24 2.40
CA PHE A 154 9.10 -9.39 1.11
C PHE A 154 10.07 -8.21 0.94
N LYS A 155 11.16 -8.42 0.19
CA LYS A 155 12.13 -7.38 -0.18
C LYS A 155 11.91 -6.93 -1.62
#